data_AF-A0ABD7GP25-F1
#
_entry.id   AF-A0ABD7GP25-F1
#
_cell.length_a   1.000
_cell.length_b   1.000
_cell.length_c   1.000
_cell.angle_alpha   90.00
_cell.angle_beta   90.00
_cell.angle_gamma   90.00
#
_symmetry.space_group_name_H-M   'P 1'
#
loop_
_entity.id
_entity.type
_entity.pdbx_description
1 polymer ?
#
loop_
_entity_poly.entity_id
_entity_poly.type
_entity_poly.pdbx_seq_one_letter_code
_entity_poly.pdbx_strand_id
1 'polypeptide(L)'
;TMEEQQRWFTDYREEFNYERPHEALAGATPGTVWHPSKRQWDGRVPDYAYPSGETVYRVKSRGTLYMGKKGTVFLSEALTDEYIMLEEQD
;
A
#
# COMPACT_ATOMS: atom_id res chain seq x y z
N THR A 1 24.54 21.79 -3.39
CA THR A 1 23.89 21.51 -4.70
C THR A 1 23.16 20.18 -4.63
N MET A 2 22.36 19.83 -5.65
CA MET A 2 21.74 18.49 -5.72
C MET A 2 22.77 17.35 -5.73
N GLU A 3 23.93 17.58 -6.34
CA GLU A 3 25.03 16.61 -6.39
C GLU A 3 25.65 16.34 -5.01
N GLU A 4 25.82 17.39 -4.19
CA GLU A 4 26.34 17.24 -2.82
C GLU A 4 25.37 16.46 -1.93
N GLN A 5 24.07 16.69 -2.10
CA GLN A 5 23.03 15.93 -1.38
C GLN A 5 23.05 14.46 -1.80
N GLN A 6 23.15 14.18 -3.10
CA GLN A 6 23.21 12.80 -3.60
C GLN A 6 24.44 12.05 -3.11
N ARG A 7 25.60 12.72 -3.04
CA ARG A 7 26.82 12.13 -2.46
C ARG A 7 26.60 11.79 -0.99
N TRP A 8 26.09 12.74 -0.20
CA TRP A 8 25.80 12.50 1.21
C TRP A 8 24.82 11.34 1.41
N PHE A 9 23.74 11.24 0.63
CA PHE A 9 22.81 10.11 0.70
C PHE A 9 23.45 8.77 0.34
N THR A 10 24.43 8.78 -0.56
CA THR A 10 25.15 7.57 -0.95
C THR A 10 26.03 7.09 0.19
N ASP A 11 26.81 8.01 0.78
CA ASP A 11 27.67 7.72 1.93
C ASP A 11 26.84 7.22 3.13
N TYR A 12 25.72 7.90 3.42
CA TYR A 12 24.81 7.50 4.49
C TYR A 12 24.21 6.10 4.28
N ARG A 13 23.87 5.73 3.04
CA ARG A 13 23.34 4.40 2.73
C ARG A 13 24.37 3.30 2.99
N GLU A 14 25.65 3.54 2.69
CA GLU A 14 26.71 2.59 2.97
C GLU A 14 26.89 2.41 4.49
N GLU A 15 27.03 3.52 5.22
CA GLU A 15 27.16 3.52 6.68
C GLU A 15 25.99 2.80 7.36
N PHE A 16 24.76 3.15 6.99
CA PHE A 16 23.55 2.59 7.59
C PHE A 16 23.42 1.09 7.33
N ASN A 17 23.68 0.64 6.09
CA ASN A 17 23.46 -0.75 5.72
C ASN A 17 24.60 -1.67 6.17
N TYR A 18 25.84 -1.18 6.27
CA TYR A 18 27.02 -2.05 6.42
C TYR A 18 27.93 -1.74 7.61
N GLU A 19 27.82 -0.57 8.23
CA GLU A 19 28.71 -0.21 9.35
C GLU A 19 27.97 -0.15 10.70
N ARG A 20 26.69 0.24 10.69
CA ARG A 20 25.93 0.46 11.92
C ARG A 20 25.21 -0.81 12.40
N PRO A 21 25.58 -1.37 13.57
CA PRO A 21 24.81 -2.45 14.18
C PRO A 21 23.48 -1.93 14.71
N HIS A 22 22.40 -2.70 14.51
CA HIS A 22 21.06 -2.34 14.94
C HIS A 22 20.60 -3.26 16.07
N GLU A 23 20.06 -2.68 17.15
CA GLU A 23 19.59 -3.43 18.31
C GLU A 23 18.48 -4.43 17.97
N ALA A 24 17.54 -4.02 17.12
CA ALA A 24 16.47 -4.88 16.62
C ALA A 24 16.97 -6.09 15.80
N LEU A 25 18.22 -6.04 15.33
CA LEU A 25 18.90 -7.11 14.59
C LEU A 25 19.95 -7.82 15.47
N ALA A 26 19.86 -7.70 16.79
CA ALA A 26 20.81 -8.26 17.75
C ALA A 26 22.27 -7.87 17.46
N GLY A 27 22.49 -6.63 17.01
CA GLY A 27 23.82 -6.12 16.68
C GLY A 27 24.30 -6.45 15.26
N ALA A 28 23.47 -7.08 14.42
CA ALA A 28 23.77 -7.23 13.00
C ALA A 28 23.50 -5.93 12.21
N THR A 29 24.09 -5.82 11.02
CA THR A 29 23.83 -4.71 10.09
C THR A 29 22.73 -5.08 9.09
N PRO A 30 21.93 -4.12 8.59
CA PRO A 30 20.83 -4.42 7.67
C PRO A 30 21.26 -5.21 6.43
N GLY A 31 22.43 -4.89 5.87
CA GLY A 31 22.99 -5.55 4.70
C GLY A 31 23.34 -7.02 4.90
N THR A 32 23.49 -7.49 6.14
CA THR A 32 23.76 -8.91 6.45
C THR A 32 22.51 -9.77 6.52
N VAL A 33 21.35 -9.17 6.81
CA VAL A 33 20.08 -9.87 6.98
C VAL A 33 19.14 -9.69 5.79
N TRP A 34 19.28 -8.59 5.05
CA TRP A 34 18.43 -8.31 3.91
C TRP A 34 18.83 -9.17 2.70
N HIS A 35 17.82 -9.77 2.07
CA HIS A 35 17.95 -10.41 0.77
C HIS A 35 16.71 -10.07 -0.08
N PRO A 36 16.85 -9.99 -1.41
CA PRO A 36 15.69 -9.83 -2.28
C PRO A 36 14.64 -10.92 -2.03
N SER A 37 13.37 -10.54 -2.08
CA SER A 37 12.27 -11.50 -2.07
C SER A 37 12.31 -12.36 -3.34
N LYS A 38 12.14 -13.68 -3.18
CA LYS A 38 11.95 -14.59 -4.34
C LYS A 38 10.65 -14.32 -5.08
N ARG A 39 9.63 -13.81 -4.37
CA ARG A 39 8.39 -13.34 -4.96
C ARG A 39 8.62 -11.93 -5.50
N GLN A 40 8.74 -11.83 -6.81
CA GLN A 40 8.78 -10.55 -7.50
C GLN A 40 7.38 -9.95 -7.58
N TRP A 41 7.31 -8.62 -7.47
CA TRP A 41 6.10 -7.87 -7.75
C TRP A 41 5.93 -7.76 -9.27
N ASP A 42 4.77 -8.18 -9.79
CA ASP A 42 4.47 -8.18 -11.23
C ASP A 42 3.84 -6.86 -11.71
N GLY A 43 3.72 -5.87 -10.82
CA GLY A 43 3.11 -4.58 -11.12
C GLY A 43 1.58 -4.58 -11.04
N ARG A 44 0.93 -5.70 -10.71
CA ARG A 44 -0.54 -5.84 -10.75
C ARG A 44 -1.11 -5.99 -9.36
N VAL A 45 -1.96 -5.03 -8.97
CA VAL A 45 -2.83 -5.20 -7.80
C VAL A 45 -3.97 -6.14 -8.21
N PRO A 46 -4.10 -7.33 -7.59
CA PRO A 46 -5.19 -8.23 -7.93
C PRO A 46 -6.53 -7.65 -7.44
N ASP A 47 -7.57 -7.81 -8.23
CA ASP A 47 -8.93 -7.47 -7.81
C ASP A 47 -9.34 -8.32 -6.60
N TYR A 48 -10.08 -7.73 -5.67
CA TYR A 48 -10.65 -8.47 -4.56
C TYR A 48 -11.82 -9.34 -5.04
N ALA A 49 -11.75 -10.64 -4.76
CA ALA A 49 -12.80 -11.59 -5.13
C ALA A 49 -14.00 -11.48 -4.16
N TYR A 50 -15.00 -10.69 -4.54
CA TYR A 50 -16.24 -10.58 -3.79
C TYR A 50 -17.05 -11.89 -3.83
N PRO A 51 -17.75 -12.26 -2.74
CA PRO A 51 -18.67 -13.39 -2.75
C PRO A 51 -19.70 -13.30 -3.89
N SER A 52 -19.97 -14.44 -4.53
CA SER A 52 -20.92 -14.50 -5.65
C SER A 52 -22.35 -14.23 -5.17
N GLY A 53 -23.09 -13.41 -5.92
CA GLY A 53 -24.49 -13.11 -5.62
C GLY A 53 -24.69 -11.85 -4.80
N GLU A 54 -23.63 -11.29 -4.21
CA GLU A 54 -23.69 -10.02 -3.48
C GLU A 54 -23.69 -8.81 -4.40
N THR A 55 -24.32 -7.74 -3.93
CA THR A 55 -24.34 -6.47 -4.67
C THR A 55 -23.06 -5.70 -4.39
N VAL A 56 -22.29 -5.46 -5.46
CA VAL A 56 -21.06 -4.67 -5.41
C VAL A 56 -21.30 -3.29 -6.00
N TYR A 57 -20.85 -2.25 -5.30
CA TYR A 57 -20.94 -0.86 -5.71
C TYR A 57 -19.56 -0.32 -6.08
N ARG A 58 -19.49 0.44 -7.17
CA ARG A 58 -18.28 1.21 -7.49
C ARG A 58 -18.35 2.60 -6.86
N VAL A 59 -17.35 2.94 -6.08
CA VAL A 59 -17.19 4.27 -5.49
C VAL A 59 -16.89 5.27 -6.61
N LYS A 60 -17.65 6.36 -6.65
CA LYS A 60 -17.52 7.42 -7.66
C LYS A 60 -16.42 8.41 -7.26
N SER A 61 -16.06 9.28 -8.20
CA SER A 61 -14.98 10.29 -8.09
C SER A 61 -15.06 11.27 -6.92
N ARG A 62 -16.17 11.29 -6.16
CA ARG A 62 -16.35 12.11 -4.96
C ARG A 62 -16.47 11.28 -3.69
N GLY A 63 -16.00 10.03 -3.72
CA GLY A 63 -16.13 9.09 -2.62
C GLY A 63 -17.56 8.64 -2.35
N THR A 64 -18.46 8.70 -3.33
CA THR A 64 -19.89 8.42 -3.14
C THR A 64 -20.35 7.11 -3.78
N LEU A 65 -21.41 6.53 -3.21
CA LEU A 65 -22.13 5.37 -3.72
C LEU A 65 -23.51 5.81 -4.21
N TYR A 66 -23.92 5.33 -5.38
CA TYR A 66 -25.28 5.51 -5.87
C TYR A 66 -26.11 4.25 -5.56
N MET A 67 -27.12 4.40 -4.71
CA MET A 67 -27.96 3.31 -4.21
C MET A 67 -29.40 3.37 -4.78
N GLY A 68 -29.53 3.77 -6.04
CA GLY A 68 -30.82 3.83 -6.74
C GLY A 68 -31.84 4.73 -6.03
N LYS A 69 -32.98 4.16 -5.62
CA LYS A 69 -34.05 4.90 -4.91
C LYS A 69 -33.62 5.45 -3.54
N LYS A 70 -32.60 4.88 -2.91
CA LYS A 70 -32.06 5.38 -1.63
C LYS A 70 -31.19 6.63 -1.79
N GLY A 71 -30.89 7.03 -3.04
CA GLY A 71 -30.09 8.20 -3.35
C GLY A 71 -28.59 7.94 -3.32
N THR A 72 -27.82 8.99 -3.05
CA THR A 72 -26.36 8.96 -3.04
C THR A 72 -25.84 9.10 -1.61
N VAL A 73 -24.93 8.21 -1.21
CA VAL A 73 -24.32 8.22 0.13
C VAL A 73 -22.82 8.47 -0.01
N PHE A 74 -22.27 9.33 0.84
CA PHE A 74 -20.82 9.50 0.92
C PHE A 74 -20.20 8.36 1.75
N LEU A 75 -19.13 7.76 1.23
CA LEU A 75 -18.35 6.73 1.88
C LEU A 75 -16.95 7.27 2.25
N SER A 76 -16.10 7.48 1.25
CA SER A 76 -14.72 7.97 1.41
C SER A 76 -14.09 8.24 0.05
N GLU A 77 -13.34 9.34 -0.09
CA GLU A 77 -12.56 9.63 -1.31
C GLU A 77 -11.36 8.70 -1.48
N ALA A 78 -10.86 8.11 -0.39
CA ALA A 78 -9.73 7.16 -0.42
C ALA A 78 -10.05 5.86 -1.17
N LEU A 79 -11.34 5.55 -1.35
CA LEU A 79 -11.82 4.37 -2.07
C LEU A 79 -12.30 4.73 -3.49
N THR A 80 -11.97 5.91 -4.01
CA THR A 80 -12.39 6.30 -5.37
C THR A 80 -11.98 5.27 -6.40
N ASP A 81 -12.91 4.92 -7.29
CA ASP A 81 -12.76 3.88 -8.33
C ASP A 81 -12.64 2.44 -7.83
N GLU A 82 -12.65 2.21 -6.52
CA GLU A 82 -12.73 0.88 -5.94
C GLU A 82 -14.16 0.32 -5.99
N TYR A 83 -14.22 -1.00 -6.08
CA TYR A 83 -15.45 -1.77 -5.89
C TYR A 83 -15.56 -2.16 -4.42
N ILE A 84 -16.76 -2.06 -3.85
CA ILE A 84 -17.06 -2.47 -2.46
C ILE A 84 -18.35 -3.28 -2.39
N MET A 85 -18.39 -4.27 -1.50
CA MET A 85 -19.60 -5.01 -1.15
C MET A 85 -20.15 -4.46 0.17
N LEU A 86 -21.48 -4.36 0.25
CA LEU A 86 -22.18 -3.97 1.45
C LEU A 86 -23.00 -5.15 1.95
N GLU A 87 -22.80 -5.52 3.21
CA GLU A 87 -23.57 -6.55 3.91
C GLU A 87 -24.49 -5.86 4.93
N GLU A 88 -25.75 -6.30 5.01
CA GLU A 88 -26.68 -5.86 6.05
C GLU A 88 -26.33 -6.53 7.38
N GLN A 89 -26.30 -5.75 8.46
CA GLN A 89 -26.02 -6.23 9.81
C GLN A 89 -27.26 -5.93 10.67
N ASP A 90 -27.75 -6.95 11.38
CA ASP A 90 -28.92 -6.87 12.28
C ASP A 90 -28.61 -6.12 13.60
#